data_AF-A0A7S9VPG7-F1
#
_entry.id   AF-A0A7S9VPG7-F1
#
_cell.length_a   1.000
_cell.length_b   1.000
_cell.length_c   1.000
_cell.angle_alpha   90.00
_cell.angle_beta   90.00
_cell.angle_gamma   90.00
#
_symmetry.space_group_name_H-M   'P 1'
#
loop_
_entity.id
_entity.type
_entity.pdbx_description
1 polymer ?
#
loop_
_entity_poly.entity_id
_entity_poly.type
_entity_poly.pdbx_seq_one_letter_code
_entity_poly.pdbx_strand_id
1 'polypeptide(L)' 'MEMQRKSVSRSGNGRKTTDRKFLTVGVPQPYEGIGNALQATFRAKRDSLPSDMMDLLKKLDRH' A
#
# COMPACT_ATOMS: atom_id res chain seq x y z
N MET A 1 8.93 -8.71 -16.87
CA MET A 1 7.49 -8.38 -16.97
C MET A 1 7.37 -6.87 -16.91
N GLU A 2 7.19 -6.25 -18.07
CA GLU A 2 7.00 -4.81 -18.19
C GLU A 2 5.55 -4.49 -17.81
N MET A 3 5.35 -3.80 -16.69
CA MET A 3 4.01 -3.39 -16.28
C MET A 3 3.62 -2.15 -17.08
N GLN A 4 2.86 -2.38 -18.15
CA GLN A 4 2.25 -1.36 -19.00
C GLN A 4 1.40 -0.41 -18.12
N ARG A 5 1.99 0.72 -17.73
CA ARG A 5 1.29 1.75 -16.96
C ARG A 5 0.24 2.37 -17.86
N LYS A 6 -1.04 2.22 -17.52
CA LYS A 6 -2.13 2.95 -18.19
C LYS A 6 -1.89 4.44 -17.95
N SER A 7 -1.57 5.17 -19.02
CA SER A 7 -1.45 6.61 -19.02
C SER A 7 -2.81 7.24 -18.70
N VAL A 8 -3.01 7.63 -17.44
CA VAL A 8 -4.14 8.48 -17.06
C VAL A 8 -3.81 9.91 -17.46
N SER A 9 -3.74 10.14 -18.78
CA SER A 9 -3.63 11.48 -19.36
C SER A 9 -5.05 12.01 -19.57
N ARG A 10 -5.67 12.55 -18.52
CA ARG A 10 -6.84 13.42 -18.69
C ARG A 10 -6.35 14.85 -18.69
N SER A 11 -6.16 15.40 -19.89
CA SER A 11 -5.85 16.82 -20.11
C SER A 11 -6.89 17.68 -19.40
N GLY A 12 -6.49 18.36 -18.33
CA GLY A 12 -7.31 19.34 -17.63
C GLY A 12 -7.47 20.57 -18.51
N ASN A 13 -8.65 20.77 -19.06
CA ASN A 13 -8.96 21.94 -19.87
C ASN A 13 -9.09 23.15 -18.92
N GLY A 14 -8.02 23.92 -18.72
CA GLY A 14 -8.02 25.00 -17.74
C GLY A 14 -6.86 26.00 -17.86
N ARG A 15 -7.06 26.99 -18.74
CA ARG A 15 -6.47 28.34 -18.77
C ARG A 15 -4.94 28.50 -18.93
N LYS A 16 -4.58 29.10 -20.07
CA LYS A 16 -3.34 29.88 -20.28
C LYS A 16 -3.12 30.84 -19.11
N THR A 17 -2.16 30.52 -18.26
CA THR A 17 -1.38 31.50 -17.50
C THR A 17 0.02 30.93 -17.36
N THR A 18 0.99 31.80 -17.59
CA THR A 18 2.42 31.57 -17.75
C THR A 18 3.02 30.53 -16.81
N ASP A 19 3.61 29.50 -17.42
CA ASP A 19 4.78 28.75 -16.96
C ASP A 19 4.73 28.05 -15.59
N ARG A 20 3.60 27.41 -15.27
CA ARG A 20 3.56 26.43 -14.19
C ARG A 20 2.98 25.12 -14.72
N LYS A 21 3.84 24.15 -15.05
CA LYS A 21 3.43 22.78 -15.34
C LYS A 21 2.89 22.15 -14.07
N PHE A 22 1.57 22.16 -13.90
CA PHE A 22 0.90 21.42 -12.84
C PHE A 22 0.77 19.96 -13.27
N LEU A 23 1.35 19.05 -12.49
CA LEU A 23 1.16 17.61 -12.64
C LEU A 23 0.19 17.16 -11.54
N THR A 24 -0.96 16.65 -11.95
CA THR A 24 -1.89 16.01 -11.01
C THR A 24 -1.35 14.62 -10.67
N VAL A 25 -0.85 14.44 -9.45
CA VAL A 25 -0.47 13.12 -8.92
C VAL A 25 -1.70 12.45 -8.33
N GLY A 26 -1.97 11.21 -8.75
CA GLY A 26 -2.99 10.36 -8.15
C GLY A 26 -2.48 9.79 -6.82
N VAL A 27 -3.38 9.64 -5.84
CA VAL A 27 -3.06 8.89 -4.62
C VAL A 27 -2.92 7.41 -5.01
N PRO A 28 -1.82 6.74 -4.63
CA PRO A 28 -1.66 5.32 -4.91
C PRO A 28 -2.80 4.52 -4.28
N GLN A 29 -3.23 3.45 -4.97
CA GLN A 29 -4.24 2.56 -4.42
C GLN A 29 -3.71 1.87 -3.15
N PRO A 30 -4.60 1.42 -2.25
CA PRO A 30 -4.20 0.56 -1.14
C PRO A 30 -3.34 -0.60 -1.64
N TYR A 31 -2.23 -0.85 -0.96
CA TYR A 31 -1.24 -1.87 -1.34
C TYR A 31 -0.47 -1.57 -2.62
N GLU A 32 -0.42 -0.35 -3.15
CA GLU A 32 0.56 0.00 -4.20
C GLU A 32 1.88 0.51 -3.60
N GLY A 33 2.96 0.38 -4.39
CA GLY A 33 4.28 0.95 -4.05
C GLY A 33 4.80 0.49 -2.69
N ILE A 34 4.97 1.46 -1.77
CA ILE A 34 5.51 1.23 -0.41
C ILE A 34 4.62 0.26 0.37
N GLY A 35 3.29 0.31 0.19
CA GLY A 35 2.37 -0.61 0.86
C GLY A 35 2.64 -2.07 0.47
N ASN A 36 2.86 -2.33 -0.82
CA ASN A 36 3.25 -3.65 -1.32
C ASN A 36 4.64 -4.06 -0.83
N ALA A 37 5.59 -3.12 -0.81
CA ALA A 37 6.95 -3.39 -0.33
C ALA A 37 6.95 -3.80 1.14
N LEU A 38 6.26 -3.05 1.99
CA LEU A 38 6.10 -3.35 3.42
C LEU A 38 5.35 -4.66 3.64
N GLN A 39 4.31 -4.92 2.86
CA GLN A 39 3.58 -6.18 2.95
C GLN A 39 4.47 -7.37 2.54
N ALA A 40 5.34 -7.22 1.54
CA ALA A 40 6.27 -8.27 1.13
C ALA A 40 7.34 -8.54 2.20
N THR A 41 7.87 -7.50 2.84
CA THR A 41 8.93 -7.64 3.86
C THR A 41 8.40 -8.11 5.21
N PHE A 42 7.26 -7.59 5.64
CA PHE A 42 6.69 -7.85 6.97
C PHE A 42 5.50 -8.80 6.94
N ARG A 43 5.23 -9.46 5.81
CA ARG A 43 4.29 -10.58 5.80
C ARG A 43 4.80 -11.61 6.80
N ALA A 44 4.18 -11.63 7.97
CA ALA A 44 4.44 -12.65 8.98
C ALA A 44 4.32 -14.01 8.28
N LYS A 45 5.38 -14.82 8.37
CA LYS A 45 5.29 -16.23 7.99
C LYS A 45 4.06 -16.78 8.69
N ARG A 46 3.07 -17.20 7.91
CA ARG A 46 1.77 -17.71 8.39
C ARG A 46 1.89 -19.03 9.15
N ASP A 47 3.10 -19.52 9.35
CA ASP A 47 3.34 -20.91 9.71
C ASP A 47 3.09 -21.19 11.20
N SER A 48 3.09 -20.19 12.08
CA SER A 48 2.51 -20.27 13.44
C SER A 48 2.78 -19.00 14.26
N LEU A 49 1.89 -18.69 15.21
CA LEU A 49 2.23 -17.78 16.30
C LEU A 49 3.25 -18.44 17.24
N PRO A 50 4.18 -17.67 17.83
CA PRO A 50 5.07 -18.16 18.87
C PRO A 50 4.28 -18.83 20.02
N SER A 51 4.82 -19.93 20.56
CA SER A 51 4.21 -20.70 21.66
C SER A 51 3.85 -19.82 22.86
N ASP A 52 4.72 -18.87 23.19
CA ASP A 52 4.55 -18.00 24.35
C ASP A 52 3.32 -17.10 24.20
N MET A 53 3.03 -16.64 22.98
CA MET A 53 1.83 -15.86 22.69
C MET A 53 0.57 -16.73 22.81
N MET A 54 0.63 -17.99 22.37
CA MET A 54 -0.48 -18.93 22.54
C MET A 54 -0.75 -19.21 24.02
N ASP A 55 0.29 -19.29 24.85
CA ASP A 55 0.13 -19.53 26.29
C ASP A 55 -0.43 -18.31 27.02
N LEU A 56 -0.14 -17.09 26.57
CA LEU A 56 -0.82 -15.88 27.04
C LEU A 56 -2.31 -15.88 26.67
N LEU A 57 -2.65 -16.25 25.42
CA LEU A 57 -4.05 -16.34 25.00
C LEU A 57 -4.85 -17.36 25.81
N LYS A 58 -4.27 -18.53 26.12
CA LYS A 58 -4.91 -19.54 26.98
C LYS A 58 -5.17 -19.04 28.41
N LYS A 59 -4.41 -18.07 28.90
CA LYS A 59 -4.66 -17.46 30.22
C LYS A 59 -5.86 -16.51 30.19
N LEU A 60 -6.04 -15.79 29.07
CA LEU A 60 -7.21 -14.93 28.86
C LEU A 60 -8.50 -15.76 28.73
N ASP A 61 -8.43 -16.89 28.03
CA ASP A 61 -9.58 -17.79 27.77
C ASP A 61 -10.13 -18.49 29.03
N ARG A 62 -9.40 -18.46 30.15
CA ARG A 62 -9.80 -19.10 31.42
C ARG A 62 -10.60 -18.19 32.36
N HIS A 63 -10.87 -16.95 31.96
CA HIS A 63 -11.66 -15.97 32.70
C HIS A 63 -12.94 -15.63 31.95
#